data_AF-A0A2E9JZ70-F1
#
_entry.id   AF-A0A2E9JZ70-F1
#
_cell.length_a   1.000
_cell.length_b   1.000
_cell.length_c   1.000
_cell.angle_alpha   90.00
_cell.angle_beta   90.00
_cell.angle_gamma   90.00
#
_symmetry.space_group_name_H-M   'P 1'
#
loop_
_entity.id
_entity.type
_entity.pdbx_description
1 polymer ?
#
loop_
_entity_poly.entity_id
_entity_poly.type
_entity_poly.pdbx_seq_one_letter_code
_entity_poly.pdbx_strand_id
1 'polypeptide(L)'
;MAGVMFVSSMSGCSPPLMLMPGKDSPLDTAIVQTGTSHSEWSRAAGGSARRRSAASRPDRAKIDGLSIWKGPLGRITAIDMNTGEHLWVIPNGDADAEDQERIRNHPMLRGVANAPTNPGRRGFSVMVATPTLLMASGLTRDGAPNLFAIDKRTGARVGAVEIPGTTRYGMSSWVHEGKQYVLIQLGGGLAAMALPNENRK
;
A
#
# COMPACT_ATOMS: atom_id res chain seq x y z
N MET A 1 21.74 10.37 4.03
CA MET A 1 20.79 10.03 5.11
C MET A 1 20.94 8.55 5.38
N ALA A 2 21.46 8.18 6.55
CA ALA A 2 21.63 6.81 6.99
C ALA A 2 20.71 6.55 8.18
N GLY A 3 20.30 5.30 8.39
CA GLY A 3 19.52 4.91 9.58
C GLY A 3 18.04 5.28 9.55
N VAL A 4 17.39 5.41 8.38
CA VAL A 4 15.93 5.55 8.30
C VAL A 4 15.33 4.29 7.68
N MET A 5 14.31 3.74 8.33
CA MET A 5 13.51 2.63 7.81
C MET A 5 12.14 3.16 7.34
N PHE A 6 11.69 2.69 6.18
CA PHE A 6 10.36 3.02 5.65
C PHE A 6 9.46 1.79 5.74
N VAL A 7 8.34 1.93 6.44
CA VAL A 7 7.40 0.83 6.67
C VAL A 7 6.06 1.19 6.07
N SER A 8 5.58 0.38 5.13
CA SER A 8 4.20 0.46 4.68
C SER A 8 3.31 -0.31 5.65
N SER A 9 2.24 0.32 6.12
CA SER A 9 1.23 -0.29 6.99
C SER A 9 -0.17 0.20 6.62
N MET A 10 -1.21 -0.43 7.16
CA MET A 10 -2.59 0.01 6.98
C MET A 10 -3.39 -0.15 8.27
N SER A 11 -4.41 0.68 8.45
CA SER A 11 -5.44 0.51 9.48
C SER A 11 -6.67 -0.16 8.90
N GLY A 12 -7.37 -0.94 9.71
CA GLY A 12 -8.57 -1.66 9.29
C GLY A 12 -8.81 -2.89 10.16
N CYS A 13 -10.07 -3.19 10.41
CA CYS A 13 -10.47 -4.52 10.84
C CYS A 13 -10.89 -5.28 9.58
N SER A 14 -10.07 -6.24 9.13
CA SER A 14 -10.66 -7.31 8.33
C SER A 14 -11.56 -8.14 9.24
N PRO A 15 -12.61 -8.81 8.72
CA PRO A 15 -13.25 -9.89 9.49
C PRO A 15 -12.12 -10.75 10.07
N PRO A 16 -12.25 -11.19 11.33
CA PRO A 16 -11.19 -11.95 11.98
C PRO A 16 -10.72 -13.06 11.04
N LEU A 17 -9.50 -13.55 11.25
CA LEU A 17 -9.19 -14.92 10.90
C LEU A 17 -10.27 -15.77 11.58
N MET A 18 -11.41 -15.93 10.92
CA MET A 18 -12.43 -16.88 11.28
C MET A 18 -11.68 -18.18 11.22
N LEU A 19 -11.59 -18.87 12.34
CA LEU A 19 -10.97 -20.18 12.34
C LEU A 19 -12.04 -21.17 11.89
N MET A 20 -11.64 -22.13 11.09
CA MET A 20 -12.42 -23.33 10.85
C MET A 20 -11.55 -24.53 11.15
N PRO A 21 -12.14 -25.69 11.50
CA PRO A 21 -11.38 -26.92 11.64
C PRO A 21 -10.52 -27.12 10.39
N GLY A 22 -9.22 -27.41 10.55
CA GLY A 22 -8.29 -27.51 9.42
C GLY A 22 -8.72 -28.55 8.39
N LYS A 23 -9.27 -29.68 8.87
CA LYS A 23 -9.85 -30.74 8.03
C LYS A 23 -10.98 -30.28 7.09
N ASP A 24 -11.69 -29.22 7.46
CA ASP A 24 -12.82 -28.69 6.68
C ASP A 24 -12.38 -27.53 5.77
N SER A 25 -11.09 -27.18 5.82
CA SER A 25 -10.53 -26.04 5.10
C SER A 25 -10.41 -26.33 3.61
N PRO A 26 -11.04 -25.53 2.74
CA PRO A 26 -10.85 -25.68 1.31
C PRO A 26 -9.49 -25.18 0.82
N LEU A 27 -8.63 -24.66 1.72
CA LEU A 27 -7.25 -24.31 1.41
C LEU A 27 -6.32 -25.53 1.50
N ASP A 28 -6.68 -26.54 2.30
CA ASP A 28 -5.91 -27.78 2.46
C ASP A 28 -6.28 -28.85 1.41
N THR A 29 -7.28 -28.60 0.56
CA THR A 29 -7.77 -29.59 -0.41
C THR A 29 -7.22 -29.41 -1.83
N ALA A 30 -6.50 -28.33 -2.12
CA ALA A 30 -6.24 -27.91 -3.51
C ALA A 30 -4.83 -28.24 -4.06
N ILE A 31 -3.89 -28.63 -3.20
CA ILE A 31 -2.52 -28.99 -3.59
C ILE A 31 -2.14 -30.18 -2.73
N VAL A 32 -1.61 -31.25 -3.34
CA VAL A 32 -1.15 -32.45 -2.63
C VAL A 32 -0.09 -32.05 -1.62
N GLN A 33 -0.48 -31.83 -0.37
CA GLN A 33 0.44 -31.56 0.72
C GLN A 33 1.28 -32.82 0.95
N THR A 34 2.58 -32.66 1.15
CA THR A 34 3.49 -33.79 1.37
C THR A 34 3.37 -34.41 2.78
N GLY A 35 2.54 -33.82 3.65
CA GLY A 35 2.26 -34.28 5.00
C GLY A 35 0.84 -34.80 5.16
N THR A 36 0.63 -35.70 6.13
CA THR A 36 -0.69 -36.28 6.47
C THR A 36 -1.35 -35.62 7.68
N SER A 37 -0.64 -34.72 8.39
CA SER A 37 -1.16 -34.00 9.55
C SER A 37 -1.69 -32.63 9.14
N HIS A 38 -2.95 -32.37 9.48
CA HIS A 38 -3.56 -31.05 9.38
C HIS A 38 -3.36 -30.28 10.68
N SER A 39 -3.22 -28.95 10.57
CA SER A 39 -3.40 -28.10 11.75
C SER A 39 -4.84 -28.24 12.26
N GLU A 40 -5.03 -28.28 13.58
CA GLU A 40 -6.38 -28.41 14.17
C GLU A 40 -7.32 -27.28 13.71
N TRP A 41 -6.76 -26.09 13.57
CA TRP A 41 -7.45 -24.89 13.12
C TRP A 41 -6.75 -24.30 11.90
N SER A 42 -7.55 -23.85 10.93
CA SER A 42 -7.07 -23.14 9.76
C SER A 42 -7.83 -21.83 9.57
N ARG A 43 -7.28 -20.95 8.74
CA ARG A 43 -8.01 -19.74 8.32
C ARG A 43 -9.23 -20.15 7.49
N ALA A 44 -10.41 -19.84 8.01
CA ALA A 44 -11.67 -20.01 7.29
C ALA A 44 -11.71 -19.11 6.05
N ALA A 45 -11.75 -19.76 4.90
CA ALA A 45 -12.02 -19.13 3.62
C ALA A 45 -13.51 -19.34 3.28
N GLY A 46 -14.39 -18.58 3.93
CA GLY A 46 -15.81 -18.54 3.56
C GLY A 46 -15.98 -18.19 2.07
N GLY A 47 -16.94 -18.83 1.41
CA GLY A 47 -17.21 -18.75 -0.03
C GLY A 47 -17.11 -17.34 -0.61
N SER A 48 -16.50 -17.23 -1.79
CA SER A 48 -16.12 -16.00 -2.53
C SER A 48 -14.90 -15.19 -2.06
N ALA A 49 -14.29 -15.49 -0.90
CA ALA A 49 -13.14 -14.72 -0.39
C ALA A 49 -11.78 -15.11 -0.99
N ARG A 50 -11.71 -16.11 -1.88
CA ARG A 50 -10.46 -16.69 -2.42
C ARG A 50 -9.67 -15.78 -3.38
N ARG A 51 -10.16 -14.57 -3.71
CA ARG A 51 -9.50 -13.70 -4.71
C ARG A 51 -9.35 -12.22 -4.32
N ARG A 52 -9.69 -11.83 -3.09
CA ARG A 52 -9.61 -10.41 -2.68
C ARG A 52 -8.49 -10.20 -1.67
N SER A 53 -7.57 -9.30 -2.02
CA SER A 53 -6.49 -8.86 -1.14
C SER A 53 -7.06 -8.32 0.18
N ALA A 54 -6.26 -8.30 1.26
CA ALA A 54 -6.70 -7.73 2.54
C ALA A 54 -7.12 -6.25 2.41
N ALA A 55 -6.57 -5.53 1.42
CA ALA A 55 -6.97 -4.18 1.04
C ALA A 55 -8.37 -4.12 0.41
N SER A 56 -8.76 -5.15 -0.34
CA SER A 56 -10.04 -5.24 -1.05
C SER A 56 -11.21 -5.75 -0.19
N ARG A 57 -10.98 -6.07 1.09
CA ARG A 57 -12.07 -6.44 2.02
C ARG A 57 -12.72 -5.17 2.58
N PRO A 58 -14.07 -5.11 2.66
CA PRO A 58 -14.75 -3.95 3.22
C PRO A 58 -14.34 -3.77 4.68
N ASP A 59 -13.81 -2.58 5.00
CA ASP A 59 -13.55 -2.18 6.38
C ASP A 59 -14.89 -1.90 7.05
N ARG A 60 -15.24 -2.74 8.03
CA ARG A 60 -16.50 -2.62 8.78
C ARG A 60 -16.42 -1.62 9.92
N ALA A 61 -15.22 -1.09 10.22
CA ALA A 61 -14.98 -0.12 11.26
C ALA A 61 -15.25 1.30 10.74
N LYS A 62 -16.51 1.58 10.38
CA LYS A 62 -16.95 2.86 9.84
C LYS A 62 -18.21 3.36 10.54
N ILE A 63 -18.30 4.68 10.71
CA ILE A 63 -19.50 5.40 11.17
C ILE A 63 -19.89 6.35 10.03
N ASP A 64 -21.08 6.17 9.46
CA ASP A 64 -21.57 6.97 8.32
C ASP A 64 -20.57 7.02 7.14
N GLY A 65 -19.90 5.89 6.87
CA GLY A 65 -18.87 5.77 5.83
C GLY A 65 -17.51 6.38 6.19
N LEU A 66 -17.40 7.18 7.25
CA LEU A 66 -16.12 7.64 7.80
C LEU A 66 -15.43 6.50 8.53
N SER A 67 -14.12 6.38 8.34
CA SER A 67 -13.34 5.41 9.11
C SER A 67 -13.16 5.87 10.55
N ILE A 68 -13.25 4.95 11.50
CA ILE A 68 -12.95 5.25 12.92
C ILE A 68 -11.45 5.26 13.22
N TRP A 69 -10.61 4.85 12.26
CA TRP A 69 -9.16 4.87 12.40
C TRP A 69 -8.65 6.30 12.21
N LYS A 70 -7.76 6.77 13.09
CA LYS A 70 -7.15 8.12 12.99
C LYS A 70 -6.45 8.40 11.65
N GLY A 71 -6.06 7.35 10.91
CA GLY A 71 -5.50 7.46 9.56
C GLY A 71 -3.99 7.79 9.54
N PRO A 72 -3.37 7.83 8.34
CA PRO A 72 -3.94 7.44 7.04
C PRO A 72 -4.28 5.94 6.97
N LEU A 73 -5.23 5.57 6.11
CA LEU A 73 -5.78 4.21 6.02
C LEU A 73 -4.76 3.20 5.49
N GLY A 74 -3.99 3.57 4.47
CA GLY A 74 -2.75 2.91 4.06
C GLY A 74 -1.67 3.97 4.04
N ARG A 75 -0.55 3.71 4.72
CA ARG A 75 0.46 4.71 5.03
C ARG A 75 1.88 4.18 4.88
N ILE A 76 2.79 5.12 4.61
CA ILE A 76 4.22 4.95 4.74
C ILE A 76 4.64 5.72 5.99
N THR A 77 5.36 5.05 6.88
CA THR A 77 5.99 5.65 8.05
C THR A 77 7.50 5.63 7.86
N ALA A 78 8.15 6.78 8.04
CA ALA A 78 9.60 6.84 8.20
C ALA A 78 9.97 6.78 9.67
N ILE A 79 10.88 5.87 10.02
CA ILE A 79 11.31 5.60 11.38
C ILE A 79 12.82 5.84 11.45
N ASP A 80 13.28 6.68 12.38
CA ASP A 80 14.70 6.78 12.70
C ASP A 80 15.11 5.53 13.47
N MET A 81 16.07 4.78 12.93
CA MET A 81 16.53 3.53 13.51
C MET A 81 17.46 3.71 14.71
N ASN A 82 17.96 4.92 14.94
CA ASN A 82 18.79 5.23 16.11
C ASN A 82 17.93 5.56 17.33
N THR A 83 16.78 6.20 17.14
CA THR A 83 15.91 6.66 18.24
C THR A 83 14.60 5.88 18.35
N GLY A 84 14.15 5.25 17.26
CA GLY A 84 12.83 4.63 17.15
C GLY A 84 11.70 5.63 16.85
N GLU A 85 12.01 6.92 16.69
CA GLU A 85 11.00 7.95 16.48
C GLU A 85 10.43 7.93 15.05
N HIS A 86 9.13 8.25 14.93
CA HIS A 86 8.50 8.44 13.64
C HIS A 86 8.81 9.85 13.11
N LEU A 87 9.59 9.93 12.04
CA LEU A 87 9.95 11.19 11.40
C LEU A 87 8.74 11.82 10.68
N TRP A 88 7.97 10.98 9.98
CA TRP A 88 6.75 11.39 9.29
C TRP A 88 5.87 10.18 8.95
N VAL A 89 4.60 10.46 8.68
CA VAL A 89 3.60 9.49 8.21
C VAL A 89 2.81 10.11 7.07
N ILE A 90 2.77 9.44 5.92
CA ILE A 90 2.02 9.91 4.73
C ILE A 90 1.14 8.81 4.18
N PRO A 91 0.06 9.12 3.45
CA PRO A 91 -0.72 8.12 2.74
C PRO A 91 0.07 7.49 1.58
N ASN A 92 -0.06 6.18 1.40
CA ASN A 92 0.57 5.40 0.30
C ASN A 92 0.19 5.90 -1.10
N GLY A 93 -1.02 6.42 -1.22
CA GLY A 93 -1.65 6.96 -2.42
C GLY A 93 -2.87 7.76 -2.01
N ASP A 94 -3.58 8.33 -2.97
CA ASP A 94 -4.71 9.21 -2.68
C ASP A 94 -6.00 8.43 -2.59
N ALA A 95 -6.86 8.78 -1.63
CA ALA A 95 -8.27 8.43 -1.72
C ALA A 95 -8.85 8.97 -3.04
N ASP A 96 -9.87 8.30 -3.58
CA ASP A 96 -10.46 8.75 -4.84
C ASP A 96 -11.20 10.09 -4.69
N ALA A 97 -11.56 10.67 -5.82
CA ALA A 97 -12.17 11.99 -5.88
C ALA A 97 -13.46 12.11 -5.06
N GLU A 98 -14.28 11.07 -5.06
CA GLU A 98 -15.57 11.00 -4.39
C GLU A 98 -15.40 10.89 -2.88
N ASP A 99 -14.52 9.99 -2.43
CA ASP A 99 -14.24 9.81 -1.00
C ASP A 99 -13.66 11.09 -0.38
N GLN A 100 -12.74 11.77 -1.08
CA GLN A 100 -12.20 13.05 -0.61
C GLN A 100 -13.29 14.13 -0.50
N GLU A 101 -14.23 14.17 -1.45
CA GLU A 101 -15.32 15.15 -1.44
C GLU A 101 -16.35 14.86 -0.34
N ARG A 102 -16.69 13.58 -0.16
CA ARG A 102 -17.55 13.11 0.92
C ARG A 102 -16.98 13.48 2.29
N ILE A 103 -15.68 13.33 2.48
CA ILE A 103 -15.00 13.70 3.74
C ILE A 103 -15.04 15.23 3.93
N ARG A 104 -14.74 16.01 2.89
CA ARG A 104 -14.79 17.49 2.96
C ARG A 104 -16.16 18.01 3.40
N ASN A 105 -17.23 17.42 2.88
CA ASN A 105 -18.59 17.89 3.11
C ASN A 105 -19.34 17.13 4.22
N HIS A 106 -18.67 16.25 4.96
CA HIS A 106 -19.33 15.36 5.90
C HIS A 106 -19.95 16.12 7.08
N PRO A 107 -21.26 15.92 7.41
CA PRO A 107 -21.91 16.61 8.52
C PRO A 107 -21.20 16.42 9.86
N MET A 108 -20.73 15.19 10.15
CA MET A 108 -19.99 14.88 11.39
C MET A 108 -18.59 15.51 11.49
N LEU A 109 -18.05 16.06 10.40
CA LEU A 109 -16.73 16.72 10.40
C LEU A 109 -16.83 18.26 10.44
N ARG A 110 -18.05 18.81 10.51
CA ARG A 110 -18.25 20.26 10.66
C ARG A 110 -17.65 20.74 11.97
N GLY A 111 -16.76 21.73 11.89
CA GLY A 111 -16.06 22.28 13.06
C GLY A 111 -14.89 21.44 13.58
N VAL A 112 -14.59 20.29 12.96
CA VAL A 112 -13.39 19.51 13.28
C VAL A 112 -12.19 20.14 12.56
N ALA A 113 -11.31 20.78 13.33
CA ALA A 113 -10.07 21.33 12.79
C ALA A 113 -9.18 20.20 12.23
N ASN A 114 -8.55 20.46 11.09
CA ASN A 114 -7.54 19.58 10.47
C ASN A 114 -8.02 18.16 10.14
N ALA A 115 -9.31 17.95 9.87
CA ALA A 115 -9.79 16.67 9.36
C ALA A 115 -9.08 16.36 8.01
N PRO A 116 -8.36 15.23 7.88
CA PRO A 116 -7.58 14.95 6.68
C PRO A 116 -8.51 14.68 5.49
N THR A 117 -8.45 15.53 4.47
CA THR A 117 -9.27 15.39 3.26
C THR A 117 -8.82 14.22 2.38
N ASN A 118 -7.57 13.79 2.51
CA ASN A 118 -7.02 12.62 1.82
C ASN A 118 -6.57 11.58 2.86
N PRO A 119 -7.45 10.66 3.28
CA PRO A 119 -7.09 9.59 4.20
C PRO A 119 -6.24 8.48 3.52
N GLY A 120 -6.00 8.59 2.22
CA GLY A 120 -5.39 7.56 1.38
C GLY A 120 -6.28 6.33 1.20
N ARG A 121 -5.75 5.32 0.49
CA ARG A 121 -6.43 4.02 0.27
C ARG A 121 -5.85 2.97 1.21
N ARG A 122 -6.68 2.01 1.64
CA ARG A 122 -6.19 0.81 2.32
C ARG A 122 -5.30 0.00 1.37
N GLY A 123 -4.28 -0.62 1.94
CA GLY A 123 -3.31 -1.43 1.20
C GLY A 123 -1.88 -0.99 1.47
N PHE A 124 -0.95 -1.77 0.93
CA PHE A 124 0.48 -1.54 1.10
C PHE A 124 1.05 -0.92 -0.17
N SER A 125 2.01 -0.01 0.01
CA SER A 125 2.84 0.47 -1.09
C SER A 125 4.02 -0.49 -1.27
N VAL A 126 4.36 -0.76 -2.52
CA VAL A 126 5.64 -1.40 -2.86
C VAL A 126 6.66 -0.28 -3.01
N MET A 127 7.79 -0.40 -2.32
CA MET A 127 8.75 0.68 -2.21
C MET A 127 10.16 0.21 -2.58
N VAL A 128 10.97 1.14 -3.09
CA VAL A 128 12.43 0.98 -3.18
C VAL A 128 13.10 2.28 -2.75
N ALA A 129 14.07 2.17 -1.85
CA ALA A 129 14.89 3.30 -1.46
C ALA A 129 16.06 3.47 -2.43
N THR A 130 16.24 4.69 -2.92
CA THR A 130 17.41 5.09 -3.73
C THR A 130 18.32 6.01 -2.91
N PRO A 131 19.53 6.34 -3.41
CA PRO A 131 20.41 7.27 -2.70
C PRO A 131 19.75 8.62 -2.39
N THR A 132 18.90 9.13 -3.28
CA THR A 132 18.27 10.45 -3.16
C THR A 132 16.83 10.39 -2.66
N LEU A 133 16.00 9.50 -3.22
CA LEU A 133 14.56 9.50 -3.01
C LEU A 133 14.04 8.13 -2.57
N LEU A 134 12.92 8.13 -1.86
CA LEU A 134 12.09 6.94 -1.71
C LEU A 134 11.14 6.88 -2.90
N MET A 135 11.10 5.76 -3.59
CA MET A 135 10.12 5.50 -4.63
C MET A 135 9.05 4.57 -4.05
N ALA A 136 7.77 4.92 -4.26
CA ALA A 136 6.65 4.21 -3.69
C ALA A 136 5.52 4.11 -4.72
N SER A 137 4.93 2.94 -4.87
CA SER A 137 3.75 2.77 -5.72
C SER A 137 2.48 3.22 -5.01
N GLY A 138 1.52 3.75 -5.77
CA GLY A 138 0.21 4.09 -5.25
C GLY A 138 -0.76 4.43 -6.37
N LEU A 139 -1.91 4.94 -5.97
CA LEU A 139 -2.93 5.43 -6.90
C LEU A 139 -3.11 6.94 -6.68
N THR A 140 -3.32 7.69 -7.75
CA THR A 140 -3.72 9.10 -7.67
C THR A 140 -5.22 9.23 -7.39
N ARG A 141 -5.70 10.46 -7.21
CA ARG A 141 -7.11 10.79 -6.90
C ARG A 141 -8.10 10.27 -7.95
N ASP A 142 -7.70 10.24 -9.22
CA ASP A 142 -8.47 9.70 -10.35
C ASP A 142 -8.37 8.16 -10.47
N GLY A 143 -7.52 7.51 -9.66
CA GLY A 143 -7.32 6.07 -9.68
C GLY A 143 -6.22 5.58 -10.62
N ALA A 144 -5.46 6.48 -11.26
CA ALA A 144 -4.33 6.08 -12.09
C ALA A 144 -3.20 5.48 -11.22
N PRO A 145 -2.62 4.34 -11.61
CA PRO A 145 -1.49 3.75 -10.91
C PRO A 145 -0.20 4.53 -11.21
N ASN A 146 0.43 5.03 -10.15
CA ASN A 146 1.62 5.86 -10.25
C ASN A 146 2.77 5.34 -9.40
N LEU A 147 3.99 5.65 -9.84
CA LEU A 147 5.19 5.65 -9.02
C LEU A 147 5.43 7.06 -8.49
N PHE A 148 5.38 7.22 -7.18
CA PHE A 148 5.66 8.47 -6.48
C PHE A 148 7.13 8.55 -6.08
N ALA A 149 7.74 9.71 -6.32
CA ALA A 149 9.03 10.09 -5.79
C ALA A 149 8.83 10.90 -4.50
N ILE A 150 9.40 10.43 -3.40
CA ILE A 150 9.19 10.98 -2.06
C ILE A 150 10.54 11.41 -1.47
N ASP A 151 10.58 12.63 -0.95
CA ASP A 151 11.71 13.11 -0.15
C ASP A 151 11.81 12.31 1.15
N LYS A 152 12.96 11.67 1.38
CA LYS A 152 13.18 10.77 2.52
C LYS A 152 13.11 11.47 3.88
N ARG A 153 13.39 12.77 3.93
CA ARG A 153 13.41 13.55 5.18
C ARG A 153 12.03 14.07 5.55
N THR A 154 11.27 14.52 4.57
CA THR A 154 10.01 15.25 4.82
C THR A 154 8.76 14.43 4.53
N GLY A 155 8.89 13.35 3.73
CA GLY A 155 7.74 12.60 3.23
C GLY A 155 7.00 13.32 2.10
N ALA A 156 7.46 14.49 1.66
CA ALA A 156 6.84 15.22 0.57
C ALA A 156 6.98 14.47 -0.76
N ARG A 157 5.89 14.34 -1.50
CA ARG A 157 5.94 13.84 -2.89
C ARG A 157 6.52 14.95 -3.77
N VAL A 158 7.69 14.70 -4.35
CA VAL A 158 8.42 15.64 -5.23
C VAL A 158 8.23 15.33 -6.71
N GLY A 159 7.58 14.21 -7.03
CA GLY A 159 7.25 13.84 -8.39
C GLY A 159 6.35 12.61 -8.44
N ALA A 160 5.73 12.40 -9.59
CA ALA A 160 4.92 11.22 -9.89
C ALA A 160 5.04 10.89 -11.37
N VAL A 161 5.06 9.61 -11.70
CA VAL A 161 4.95 9.12 -13.07
C VAL A 161 3.93 7.99 -13.10
N GLU A 162 3.07 7.98 -14.12
CA GLU A 162 2.12 6.90 -14.33
C GLU A 162 2.86 5.61 -14.72
N ILE A 163 2.39 4.49 -14.19
CA ILE A 163 2.89 3.15 -14.50
C ILE A 163 1.76 2.35 -15.16
N PRO A 164 2.05 1.35 -16.01
CA PRO A 164 1.03 0.71 -16.84
C PRO A 164 0.08 -0.24 -16.07
N GLY A 165 0.19 -0.31 -14.73
CA GLY A 165 -0.68 -1.14 -13.92
C GLY A 165 -0.37 -1.04 -12.42
N THR A 166 -1.21 -1.71 -11.62
CA THR A 166 -1.02 -1.78 -10.17
C THR A 166 0.10 -2.76 -9.79
N THR A 167 0.93 -2.35 -8.83
CA THR A 167 2.03 -3.16 -8.31
C THR A 167 1.53 -4.28 -7.41
N ARG A 168 2.27 -5.39 -7.33
CA ARG A 168 1.94 -6.51 -6.41
C ARG A 168 3.00 -6.83 -5.38
N TYR A 169 4.18 -7.23 -5.83
CA TYR A 169 5.17 -7.90 -4.99
C TYR A 169 6.34 -6.99 -4.64
N GLY A 170 7.27 -6.81 -5.58
CA GLY A 170 8.52 -6.11 -5.33
C GLY A 170 8.81 -5.01 -6.33
N MET A 171 9.69 -4.11 -5.90
CA MET A 171 10.33 -3.11 -6.71
C MET A 171 11.82 -3.15 -6.40
N SER A 172 12.65 -3.02 -7.42
CA SER A 172 14.10 -2.98 -7.26
C SER A 172 14.70 -1.88 -8.11
N SER A 173 15.90 -1.46 -7.72
CA SER A 173 16.68 -0.48 -8.45
C SER A 173 18.05 -1.06 -8.76
N TRP A 174 18.53 -0.85 -9.99
CA TRP A 174 19.82 -1.33 -10.48
C TRP A 174 20.49 -0.25 -11.33
N VAL A 175 21.81 -0.26 -11.41
CA VAL A 175 22.57 0.59 -12.34
C VAL A 175 23.22 -0.28 -13.40
N HIS A 176 22.85 -0.07 -14.67
CA HIS A 176 23.48 -0.71 -15.83
C HIS A 176 24.12 0.37 -16.69
N GLU A 177 25.40 0.22 -17.04
CA GLU A 177 26.11 1.16 -17.93
C GLU A 177 25.97 2.63 -17.50
N GLY A 178 26.10 2.90 -16.20
CA GLY A 178 25.98 4.24 -15.63
C GLY A 178 24.55 4.79 -15.53
N LYS A 179 23.55 4.02 -15.96
CA LYS A 179 22.14 4.43 -15.94
C LYS A 179 21.33 3.65 -14.90
N GLN A 180 20.58 4.37 -14.07
CA GLN A 180 19.69 3.76 -13.08
C GLN A 180 18.38 3.30 -13.72
N TYR A 181 17.98 2.07 -13.42
CA TYR A 181 16.72 1.46 -13.80
C TYR A 181 15.93 1.09 -12.54
N VAL A 182 14.63 1.34 -12.59
CA VAL A 182 13.67 0.94 -11.57
C VAL A 182 12.78 -0.14 -12.17
N LEU A 183 12.85 -1.33 -11.60
CA LEU A 183 12.07 -2.49 -12.00
C LEU A 183 10.87 -2.64 -11.09
N ILE A 184 9.68 -2.78 -11.70
CA ILE A 184 8.40 -2.75 -11.00
C ILE A 184 7.62 -4.00 -11.37
N GLN A 185 7.27 -4.81 -10.36
CA GLN A 185 6.40 -5.97 -10.57
C GLN A 185 4.93 -5.57 -10.54
N LEU A 186 4.28 -5.74 -11.69
CA LEU A 186 2.87 -5.46 -11.92
C LEU A 186 2.06 -6.75 -11.90
N GLY A 187 0.74 -6.62 -11.77
CA GLY A 187 -0.16 -7.78 -11.86
C GLY A 187 -0.05 -8.56 -13.18
N GLY A 188 0.28 -7.88 -14.28
CA GLY A 188 0.39 -8.48 -15.63
C GLY A 188 1.82 -8.67 -16.16
N GLY A 189 2.86 -8.43 -15.36
CA GLY A 189 4.25 -8.55 -15.82
C GLY A 189 5.22 -7.62 -15.11
N LEU A 190 6.27 -7.21 -15.82
CA LEU A 190 7.30 -6.29 -15.35
C LEU A 190 7.27 -4.99 -16.15
N ALA A 191 7.42 -3.86 -15.46
CA ALA A 191 7.76 -2.58 -16.07
C ALA A 191 9.18 -2.18 -15.64
N ALA A 192 9.94 -1.60 -16.56
CA ALA A 192 11.25 -1.03 -16.31
C ALA A 192 11.23 0.45 -16.70
N MET A 193 11.64 1.31 -15.77
CA MET A 193 11.70 2.75 -16.00
C MET A 193 13.11 3.27 -15.77
N ALA A 194 13.52 4.22 -16.60
CA ALA A 194 14.76 4.97 -16.44
C ALA A 194 14.57 6.36 -17.04
N LEU A 195 15.42 7.31 -16.64
CA LEU A 195 15.43 8.63 -17.26
C LEU A 195 15.71 8.52 -18.77
N PRO A 196 15.25 9.46 -19.60
CA PRO A 196 15.65 9.53 -21.00
C PRO A 196 17.18 9.61 -21.14
N ASN A 197 17.73 9.09 -22.24
CA ASN A 197 19.13 9.39 -22.58
C ASN A 197 19.21 10.87 -22.96
N GLU A 198 20.26 11.56 -22.51
CA GLU A 198 20.45 13.00 -22.80
C GLU A 198 20.55 13.32 -24.30
N ASN A 199 20.67 12.31 -25.17
CA ASN A 199 20.88 12.46 -26.61
C ASN A 199 19.66 12.21 -27.51
N ARG A 200 18.43 12.21 -26.98
CA ARG A 200 17.24 12.12 -27.83
C ARG A 200 16.68 13.52 -28.12
N LYS A 201 17.19 14.16 -29.18
CA LYS A 201 16.50 15.25 -29.89
C LYS A 201 15.35 14.71 -30.72
#